data_AF-C3Y7D2-F1
#
_entry.id   AF-C3Y7D2-F1
#
_cell.length_a   1.000
_cell.length_b   1.000
_cell.length_c   1.000
_cell.angle_alpha   90.00
_cell.angle_beta   90.00
_cell.angle_gamma   90.00
#
_symmetry.space_group_name_H-M   'P 1'
#
loop_
_entity.id
_entity.type
_entity.pdbx_description
1 polymer ?
#
loop_
_entity_poly.entity_id
_entity_poly.type
_entity_poly.pdbx_seq_one_letter_code
_entity_poly.pdbx_strand_id
1 'polypeptide(L)'
;MNYRMDQGTHEHGPIHWEAAPGTDGHIPILDFSSYSLLKGAVDEDELQPLATQLIQAFSTVGFVYLRNHGIPSALLWPSQEMPEFQQVTLQMFDKSRQLSLRIIELMGRGLNIQDMPSLLSMHSMMGTGPNGSVMRTLRYPPVSAHVKAGQIRCGEHTDYGSITLVFQDNVSGLESHRVVIPETEEGRKTSRRSLAFFAHPDDDAVITCLDGSNKYPPITAGEYLKQKLTATYDVN
;
A
#
# COMPACT_ATOMS: atom_id res chain seq x y z
N MET A 1 2.41 29.01 -16.36
CA MET A 1 3.80 28.92 -15.87
C MET A 1 4.30 27.55 -16.29
N ASN A 2 5.19 27.49 -17.29
CA ASN A 2 5.55 26.25 -17.98
C ASN A 2 6.49 25.41 -17.11
N TYR A 3 6.04 24.23 -16.68
CA TYR A 3 6.94 23.24 -16.08
C TYR A 3 7.63 22.44 -17.18
N ARG A 4 8.94 22.64 -17.27
CA ARG A 4 9.88 21.89 -18.11
C ARG A 4 10.26 20.63 -17.33
N MET A 5 9.90 19.46 -17.84
CA MET A 5 10.33 18.17 -17.29
C MET A 5 11.85 18.06 -17.48
N ASP A 6 12.60 18.11 -16.37
CA ASP A 6 14.01 17.79 -16.36
C ASP A 6 14.16 16.26 -16.55
N GLN A 7 14.95 15.85 -17.54
CA GLN A 7 15.30 14.45 -17.80
C GLN A 7 16.56 14.07 -17.03
N GLY A 8 16.58 14.36 -15.73
CA GLY A 8 17.61 13.91 -14.82
C GLY A 8 17.31 12.50 -14.35
N THR A 9 18.24 11.57 -14.60
CA THR A 9 18.30 10.27 -13.93
C THR A 9 18.51 10.50 -12.43
N HIS A 10 17.44 10.62 -11.67
CA HIS A 10 17.52 10.58 -10.21
C HIS A 10 17.82 9.14 -9.80
N GLU A 11 19.11 8.82 -9.65
CA GLU A 11 19.51 7.75 -8.75
C GLU A 11 18.96 8.11 -7.37
N HIS A 12 17.85 7.48 -6.98
CA HIS A 12 17.37 7.57 -5.62
C HIS A 12 18.42 6.88 -4.73
N GLY A 13 19.26 7.69 -4.09
CA GLY A 13 20.13 7.23 -3.01
C GLY A 13 19.31 6.53 -1.91
N PRO A 14 19.98 5.82 -0.98
CA PRO A 14 19.29 5.11 0.10
C PRO A 14 18.32 6.06 0.82
N ILE A 15 17.08 5.61 0.98
CA ILE A 15 16.05 6.34 1.72
C ILE A 15 16.53 6.43 3.17
N HIS A 16 16.99 7.62 3.57
CA HIS A 16 17.32 7.92 4.95
C HIS A 16 16.01 8.16 5.71
N TRP A 17 15.60 7.20 6.52
CA TRP A 17 14.65 7.49 7.59
C TRP A 17 15.46 8.09 8.75
N GLU A 18 15.06 9.24 9.27
CA GLU A 18 15.48 9.71 10.58
C GLU A 18 14.30 9.55 11.53
N ALA A 19 14.56 9.05 12.74
CA ALA A 19 13.53 8.98 13.77
C ALA A 19 13.20 10.41 14.24
N ALA A 20 11.97 10.85 14.05
CA ALA A 20 11.47 12.05 14.69
C ALA A 20 11.32 11.79 16.21
N PRO A 21 11.70 12.73 17.10
CA PRO A 21 11.67 12.47 18.53
C PRO A 21 10.27 12.62 19.12
N GLY A 22 9.75 11.54 19.71
CA GLY A 22 8.84 11.56 20.87
C GLY A 22 7.35 11.27 20.62
N THR A 23 6.83 10.34 21.44
CA THR A 23 5.42 9.99 21.77
C THR A 23 4.74 8.83 21.01
N ASP A 24 3.80 8.20 21.75
CA ASP A 24 3.21 6.86 21.55
C ASP A 24 2.76 6.54 20.12
N GLY A 25 3.15 5.34 19.65
CA GLY A 25 2.74 4.80 18.35
C GLY A 25 3.83 4.73 17.28
N HIS A 26 5.09 5.08 17.61
CA HIS A 26 6.22 4.93 16.72
C HIS A 26 6.58 3.45 16.52
N ILE A 27 6.60 2.97 15.27
CA ILE A 27 7.07 1.62 14.93
C ILE A 27 8.59 1.58 15.14
N PRO A 28 9.12 0.81 16.10
CA PRO A 28 10.55 0.81 16.40
C PRO A 28 11.36 0.31 15.21
N ILE A 29 12.58 0.83 15.08
CA ILE A 29 13.53 0.44 14.03
C ILE A 29 14.68 -0.30 14.67
N LEU A 30 14.79 -1.59 14.37
CA LEU A 30 15.74 -2.50 14.97
C LEU A 30 16.94 -2.71 14.04
N ASP A 31 18.14 -2.56 14.61
CA ASP A 31 19.39 -2.81 13.91
C ASP A 31 19.70 -4.30 13.89
N PHE A 32 19.56 -4.92 12.72
CA PHE A 32 19.74 -6.36 12.53
C PHE A 32 21.18 -6.74 12.16
N SER A 33 22.15 -5.81 12.28
CA SER A 33 23.56 -6.05 11.89
C SER A 33 24.16 -7.28 12.58
N SER A 34 23.87 -7.50 13.86
CA SER A 34 24.42 -8.63 14.63
C SER A 34 23.90 -9.99 14.16
N TYR A 35 22.80 -10.02 13.40
CA TYR A 35 22.19 -11.23 12.82
C TYR A 35 21.84 -11.06 11.34
N SER A 36 22.64 -10.26 10.64
CA SER A 36 22.46 -9.94 9.23
C SER A 36 22.69 -11.16 8.34
N LEU A 37 22.02 -11.25 7.19
CA LEU A 37 22.29 -12.29 6.17
C LEU A 37 23.73 -12.26 5.63
N LEU A 38 24.42 -11.13 5.78
CA LEU A 38 25.82 -10.97 5.38
C LEU A 38 26.81 -11.44 6.46
N LYS A 39 26.30 -11.80 7.66
CA LYS A 39 27.14 -12.21 8.78
C LYS A 39 27.39 -13.73 8.72
N GLY A 40 28.67 -14.11 8.71
CA GLY A 40 29.07 -15.52 8.70
C GLY A 40 28.91 -16.19 10.06
N ALA A 41 29.78 -15.86 11.01
CA ALA A 41 29.66 -16.35 12.38
C ALA A 41 28.83 -15.37 13.23
N VAL A 42 27.92 -15.93 14.01
CA VAL A 42 27.04 -15.17 14.92
C VAL A 42 27.57 -15.30 16.34
N ASP A 43 27.73 -14.17 17.01
CA ASP A 43 28.01 -14.12 18.44
C ASP A 43 26.69 -14.21 19.21
N GLU A 44 26.51 -15.26 20.01
CA GLU A 44 25.28 -15.48 20.77
C GLU A 44 25.03 -14.36 21.80
N ASP A 45 26.09 -13.75 22.33
CA ASP A 45 25.97 -12.67 23.32
C ASP A 45 25.35 -11.40 22.70
N GLU A 46 25.47 -11.22 21.38
CA GLU A 46 24.84 -10.12 20.63
C GLU A 46 23.37 -10.39 20.26
N LEU A 47 22.88 -11.64 20.41
CA LEU A 47 21.51 -12.00 20.05
C LEU A 47 20.50 -11.69 21.15
N GLN A 48 20.88 -11.86 22.42
CA GLN A 48 19.95 -11.64 23.52
C GLN A 48 19.39 -10.20 23.56
N PRO A 49 20.20 -9.14 23.35
CA PRO A 49 19.69 -7.77 23.25
C PRO A 49 18.78 -7.56 22.03
N LEU A 50 19.12 -8.16 20.88
CA LEU A 50 18.35 -8.05 19.64
C LEU A 50 16.98 -8.72 19.79
N ALA A 51 16.95 -9.94 20.32
CA ALA A 51 15.73 -10.70 20.58
C ALA A 51 14.82 -9.98 21.58
N THR A 52 15.40 -9.39 22.63
CA THR A 52 14.64 -8.63 23.64
C THR A 52 13.95 -7.42 23.00
N GLN A 53 14.65 -6.65 22.19
CA GLN A 53 14.08 -5.50 21.47
C GLN A 53 13.00 -5.93 20.48
N LEU A 54 13.21 -7.05 19.77
CA LEU A 54 12.23 -7.59 18.83
C LEU A 54 10.93 -8.00 19.53
N ILE A 55 11.03 -8.74 20.64
CA ILE A 55 9.87 -9.14 21.45
C ILE A 55 9.17 -7.93 22.04
N GLN A 56 9.91 -6.93 22.52
CA GLN A 56 9.33 -5.70 23.03
C GLN A 56 8.53 -4.98 21.94
N ALA A 57 9.07 -4.84 20.72
CA ALA A 57 8.38 -4.22 19.60
C ALA A 57 7.04 -4.91 19.29
N PHE A 58 7.03 -6.24 19.21
CA PHE A 58 5.81 -7.01 18.98
C PHE A 58 4.84 -6.99 20.16
N SER A 59 5.32 -6.94 21.40
CA SER A 59 4.47 -6.91 22.60
C SER A 59 3.84 -5.54 22.87
N THR A 60 4.31 -4.49 22.20
CA THR A 60 3.86 -3.10 22.41
C THR A 60 3.17 -2.51 21.18
N VAL A 61 3.83 -2.53 20.03
CA VAL A 61 3.34 -1.93 18.78
C VAL A 61 2.79 -2.97 17.79
N GLY A 62 3.25 -4.23 17.89
CA GLY A 62 2.88 -5.30 16.96
C GLY A 62 3.65 -5.26 15.63
N PHE A 63 4.46 -4.22 15.40
CA PHE A 63 5.25 -4.02 14.18
C PHE A 63 6.66 -3.54 14.52
N VAL A 64 7.60 -3.78 13.61
CA VAL A 64 9.01 -3.36 13.71
C VAL A 64 9.56 -3.16 12.30
N TYR A 65 10.37 -2.12 12.11
CA TYR A 65 11.21 -2.00 10.91
C TYR A 65 12.58 -2.60 11.19
N LEU A 66 13.15 -3.32 10.23
CA LEU A 66 14.51 -3.84 10.31
C LEU A 66 15.42 -3.00 9.43
N ARG A 67 16.60 -2.63 9.94
CA ARG A 67 17.72 -2.10 9.15
C ARG A 67 18.89 -3.07 9.19
N ASN A 68 19.80 -2.97 8.22
CA ASN A 68 21.03 -3.78 8.17
C ASN A 68 20.80 -5.31 8.15
N HIS A 69 19.60 -5.75 7.74
CA HIS A 69 19.23 -7.18 7.63
C HIS A 69 20.02 -7.94 6.54
N GLY A 70 20.74 -7.23 5.67
CA GLY A 70 21.65 -7.85 4.69
C GLY A 70 20.98 -8.34 3.40
N ILE A 71 19.69 -8.06 3.20
CA ILE A 71 19.04 -8.27 1.91
C ILE A 71 19.50 -7.15 0.97
N PRO A 72 20.15 -7.46 -0.16
CA PRO A 72 20.60 -6.42 -1.09
C PRO A 72 19.42 -5.66 -1.69
N SER A 73 19.51 -4.33 -1.76
CA SER A 73 18.50 -3.49 -2.42
C SER A 73 18.30 -3.85 -3.90
N ALA A 74 19.31 -4.46 -4.53
CA ALA A 74 19.23 -4.97 -5.90
C ALA A 74 18.18 -6.09 -6.09
N LEU A 75 17.72 -6.74 -5.02
CA LEU A 75 16.65 -7.75 -5.07
C LEU A 75 15.23 -7.15 -4.91
N LEU A 76 15.11 -5.86 -4.60
CA LEU A 76 13.79 -5.21 -4.44
C LEU A 76 13.01 -5.18 -5.76
N TRP A 77 13.73 -5.09 -6.87
CA TRP A 77 13.17 -5.12 -8.22
C TRP A 77 13.81 -6.29 -8.99
N PRO A 78 13.06 -7.00 -9.84
CA PRO A 78 13.57 -8.08 -10.68
C PRO A 78 14.38 -7.52 -11.86
N SER A 79 15.31 -6.59 -11.60
CA SER A 79 16.01 -5.81 -12.63
C SER A 79 17.01 -6.63 -13.42
N GLN A 80 17.42 -7.81 -12.92
CA GLN A 80 18.30 -8.73 -13.67
C GLN A 80 17.55 -9.42 -14.81
N GLU A 81 16.32 -9.88 -14.53
CA GLU A 81 15.49 -10.58 -15.51
C GLU A 81 14.65 -9.62 -16.35
N MET A 82 14.21 -8.50 -15.77
CA MET A 82 13.38 -7.49 -16.42
C MET A 82 13.82 -6.07 -16.03
N PRO A 83 14.85 -5.52 -16.70
CA PRO A 83 15.42 -4.20 -16.38
C PRO A 83 14.40 -3.06 -16.36
N GLU A 84 13.37 -3.12 -17.21
CA GLU A 84 12.36 -2.06 -17.31
C GLU A 84 11.25 -2.17 -16.25
N PHE A 85 11.20 -3.25 -15.48
CA PHE A 85 10.06 -3.54 -14.61
C PHE A 85 9.81 -2.45 -13.55
N GLN A 86 10.88 -1.97 -12.92
CA GLN A 86 10.78 -0.86 -11.94
C GLN A 86 10.21 0.39 -12.61
N GLN A 87 10.78 0.80 -13.74
CA GLN A 87 10.37 2.00 -14.46
C GLN A 87 8.90 1.92 -14.90
N VAL A 88 8.49 0.81 -15.51
CA VAL A 88 7.11 0.61 -15.97
C VAL A 88 6.13 0.59 -14.79
N THR A 89 6.50 -0.04 -13.68
CA THR A 89 5.65 -0.09 -12.47
C THR A 89 5.47 1.31 -11.87
N LEU A 90 6.54 2.10 -11.76
CA LEU A 90 6.48 3.47 -11.26
C LEU A 90 5.69 4.39 -12.21
N GLN A 91 5.83 4.21 -13.52
CA GLN A 91 5.01 4.93 -14.50
C GLN A 91 3.53 4.58 -14.38
N MET A 92 3.19 3.30 -14.20
CA MET A 92 1.81 2.87 -13.98
C MET A 92 1.23 3.48 -12.69
N PHE A 93 2.03 3.56 -11.62
CA PHE A 93 1.65 4.23 -10.39
C PHE A 93 1.34 5.71 -10.64
N ASP A 94 2.26 6.46 -11.26
CA ASP A 94 2.09 7.89 -11.55
C ASP A 94 0.87 8.18 -12.45
N LYS A 95 0.64 7.36 -13.48
CA LYS A 95 -0.56 7.48 -14.32
C LYS A 95 -1.85 7.22 -13.54
N SER A 96 -1.83 6.25 -12.63
CA SER A 96 -2.98 5.97 -11.77
C SER A 96 -3.23 7.09 -10.76
N ARG A 97 -2.16 7.68 -10.21
CA ARG A 97 -2.21 8.88 -9.37
C ARG A 97 -2.87 10.04 -10.10
N GLN A 98 -2.39 10.38 -11.30
CA GLN A 98 -2.93 11.46 -12.12
C GLN A 98 -4.40 11.24 -12.48
N LEU A 99 -4.76 10.01 -12.87
CA LEU A 99 -6.14 9.67 -13.19
C LEU A 99 -7.04 9.80 -11.95
N SER A 100 -6.56 9.36 -10.79
CA SER A 100 -7.29 9.46 -9.52
C SER A 100 -7.59 10.90 -9.14
N LEU A 101 -6.60 11.80 -9.24
CA LEU A 101 -6.81 13.23 -8.99
C LEU A 101 -7.86 13.85 -9.91
N ARG A 102 -7.87 13.47 -11.21
CA ARG A 102 -8.88 13.94 -12.16
C ARG A 102 -10.29 13.44 -11.82
N ILE A 103 -10.40 12.19 -11.34
CA ILE A 103 -11.68 11.61 -10.91
C ILE A 103 -12.17 12.31 -9.64
N ILE A 104 -11.29 12.53 -8.66
CA ILE A 104 -11.60 13.24 -7.42
C ILE A 104 -12.06 14.67 -7.73
N GLU A 105 -11.37 15.38 -8.64
CA GLU A 105 -11.80 16.70 -9.11
C GLU A 105 -13.22 16.65 -9.70
N LEU A 106 -13.50 15.68 -10.58
CA LEU A 106 -14.81 15.51 -11.20
C LEU A 106 -15.90 15.21 -10.17
N MET A 107 -15.61 14.35 -9.19
CA MET A 107 -16.51 14.06 -8.07
C MET A 107 -16.78 15.32 -7.24
N GLY A 108 -15.72 16.07 -6.90
CA GLY A 108 -15.85 17.32 -6.15
C GLY A 108 -16.73 18.34 -6.88
N ARG A 109 -16.58 18.45 -8.21
CA ARG A 109 -17.45 19.29 -9.05
C ARG A 109 -18.90 18.81 -9.01
N GLY A 110 -19.14 17.50 -9.14
CA GLY A 110 -20.47 16.90 -9.05
C GLY A 110 -21.14 17.10 -7.68
N LEU A 111 -20.34 17.19 -6.61
CA LEU A 111 -20.78 17.46 -5.25
C LEU A 111 -20.84 18.96 -4.91
N ASN A 112 -20.56 19.85 -5.87
CA ASN A 112 -20.52 21.30 -5.69
C ASN A 112 -19.54 21.78 -4.61
N ILE A 113 -18.43 21.07 -4.40
CA ILE A 113 -17.36 21.49 -3.51
C ILE A 113 -16.74 22.79 -4.04
N GLN A 114 -16.75 23.84 -3.22
CA GLN A 114 -16.24 25.16 -3.60
C GLN A 114 -14.71 25.21 -3.53
N ASP A 115 -14.11 24.66 -2.47
CA ASP A 115 -12.67 24.65 -2.25
C ASP A 115 -12.01 23.41 -2.90
N MET A 116 -11.98 23.42 -4.23
CA MET A 116 -11.30 22.38 -5.01
C MET A 116 -9.79 22.27 -4.70
N PRO A 117 -9.04 23.39 -4.53
CA PRO A 117 -7.63 23.32 -4.14
C PRO A 117 -7.40 22.56 -2.83
N SER A 118 -8.22 22.80 -1.80
CA SER A 118 -8.13 22.06 -0.54
C SER A 118 -8.39 20.57 -0.75
N LEU A 119 -9.46 20.21 -1.47
CA LEU A 119 -9.79 18.81 -1.77
C LEU A 119 -8.64 18.08 -2.46
N LEU A 120 -8.03 18.69 -3.47
CA LEU A 120 -6.94 18.07 -4.22
C LEU A 120 -5.61 18.05 -3.45
N SER A 121 -5.37 19.04 -2.58
CA SER A 121 -4.18 19.07 -1.73
C SER A 121 -4.17 17.96 -0.70
N MET A 122 -5.33 17.40 -0.34
CA MET A 122 -5.43 16.23 0.54
C MET A 122 -4.83 14.96 -0.07
N HIS A 123 -4.40 14.95 -1.34
CA HIS A 123 -3.82 13.79 -2.01
C HIS A 123 -2.45 14.12 -2.65
N SER A 124 -1.75 15.11 -2.10
CA SER A 124 -0.52 15.65 -2.68
C SER A 124 0.69 14.73 -2.50
N MET A 125 0.68 13.90 -1.45
CA MET A 125 1.81 13.06 -1.05
C MET A 125 1.73 11.61 -1.58
N MET A 126 0.77 11.30 -2.45
CA MET A 126 0.64 9.98 -3.07
C MET A 126 1.95 9.53 -3.76
N GLY A 127 2.64 8.58 -3.13
CA GLY A 127 3.90 8.01 -3.60
C GLY A 127 5.17 8.79 -3.22
N THR A 128 5.06 9.84 -2.40
CA THR A 128 6.21 10.70 -2.04
C THR A 128 6.34 11.02 -0.55
N GLY A 129 5.32 10.77 0.27
CA GLY A 129 5.33 11.09 1.70
C GLY A 129 4.34 10.26 2.52
N PRO A 130 4.02 10.68 3.75
CA PRO A 130 3.01 10.06 4.62
C PRO A 130 1.63 10.00 3.95
N ASN A 131 1.34 8.87 3.30
CA ASN A 131 0.14 8.64 2.53
C ASN A 131 -0.05 7.13 2.33
N GLY A 132 -1.28 6.64 2.52
CA GLY A 132 -1.62 5.21 2.41
C GLY A 132 -1.76 4.64 1.00
N SER A 133 -1.49 5.42 -0.07
CA SER A 133 -1.77 4.98 -1.44
C SER A 133 -0.83 3.89 -1.90
N VAL A 134 -1.38 2.84 -2.49
CA VAL A 134 -0.61 1.67 -2.90
C VAL A 134 -1.10 1.11 -4.22
N MET A 135 -0.16 0.63 -5.04
CA MET A 135 -0.45 -0.20 -6.20
C MET A 135 -0.26 -1.67 -5.82
N ARG A 136 -1.33 -2.46 -5.94
CA ARG A 136 -1.31 -3.90 -5.67
C ARG A 136 -1.39 -4.67 -6.98
N THR A 137 -0.35 -5.43 -7.27
CA THR A 137 -0.31 -6.42 -8.35
C THR A 137 -0.88 -7.74 -7.84
N LEU A 138 -1.90 -8.27 -8.51
CA LEU A 138 -2.60 -9.49 -8.10
C LEU A 138 -2.58 -10.52 -9.22
N ARG A 139 -2.19 -11.74 -8.88
CA ARG A 139 -2.32 -12.91 -9.74
C ARG A 139 -3.14 -13.97 -9.02
N TYR A 140 -4.25 -14.36 -9.63
CA TYR A 140 -5.07 -15.48 -9.22
C TYR A 140 -4.70 -16.70 -10.08
N PRO A 141 -4.03 -17.71 -9.51
CA PRO A 141 -3.66 -18.91 -10.26
C PRO A 141 -4.87 -19.67 -10.80
N PRO A 142 -4.67 -20.56 -11.80
CA PRO A 142 -5.69 -21.51 -12.21
C PRO A 142 -6.18 -22.32 -11.01
N VAL A 143 -7.47 -22.63 -10.98
CA VAL A 143 -8.08 -23.41 -9.90
C VAL A 143 -8.30 -24.83 -10.41
N SER A 144 -7.97 -25.82 -9.57
CA SER A 144 -8.16 -27.24 -9.91
C SER A 144 -9.65 -27.58 -10.10
N ALA A 145 -9.93 -28.73 -10.71
CA ALA A 145 -11.30 -29.18 -10.97
C ALA A 145 -12.15 -29.32 -9.68
N HIS A 146 -11.50 -29.51 -8.52
CA HIS A 146 -12.16 -29.66 -7.22
C HIS A 146 -12.24 -28.32 -6.49
N VAL A 147 -13.31 -27.58 -6.74
CA VAL A 147 -13.67 -26.35 -6.03
C VAL A 147 -14.63 -26.69 -4.89
N LYS A 148 -14.34 -26.24 -3.66
CA LYS A 148 -15.28 -26.42 -2.54
C LYS A 148 -16.53 -25.56 -2.75
N ALA A 149 -17.69 -26.05 -2.35
CA ALA A 149 -18.91 -25.24 -2.37
C ALA A 149 -18.72 -23.95 -1.54
N GLY A 150 -19.08 -22.79 -2.12
CA GLY A 150 -18.90 -21.48 -1.48
C GLY A 150 -17.47 -20.92 -1.52
N GLN A 151 -16.52 -21.58 -2.18
CA GLN A 151 -15.15 -21.07 -2.30
C GLN A 151 -15.08 -19.85 -3.21
N ILE A 152 -14.43 -18.79 -2.73
CA ILE A 152 -14.20 -17.54 -3.44
C ILE A 152 -12.70 -17.26 -3.56
N ARG A 153 -12.31 -16.43 -4.54
CA ARG A 153 -10.90 -16.02 -4.73
C ARG A 153 -10.52 -14.84 -3.86
N CYS A 154 -11.46 -13.93 -3.61
CA CYS A 154 -11.29 -12.79 -2.72
C CYS A 154 -12.62 -12.54 -1.99
N GLY A 155 -12.54 -12.43 -0.66
CA GLY A 155 -13.67 -12.13 0.22
C GLY A 155 -14.37 -10.82 -0.11
N GLU A 156 -15.61 -10.70 0.34
CA GLU A 156 -16.30 -9.40 0.33
C GLU A 156 -15.56 -8.42 1.23
N HIS A 157 -15.25 -7.24 0.70
CA HIS A 157 -14.59 -6.18 1.44
C HIS A 157 -14.93 -4.80 0.88
N THR A 158 -14.88 -3.79 1.74
CA THR A 158 -14.91 -2.40 1.32
C THR A 158 -13.49 -1.84 1.35
N ASP A 159 -13.10 -1.12 0.32
CA ASP A 159 -11.81 -0.43 0.30
C ASP A 159 -11.79 0.74 1.30
N TYR A 160 -10.59 1.10 1.79
CA TYR A 160 -10.42 2.04 2.90
C TYR A 160 -10.11 3.48 2.47
N GLY A 161 -9.74 3.68 1.19
CA GLY A 161 -9.30 4.96 0.64
C GLY A 161 -10.42 5.80 0.04
N SER A 162 -10.03 6.82 -0.72
CA SER A 162 -10.96 7.70 -1.44
C SER A 162 -11.59 6.99 -2.65
N ILE A 163 -10.76 6.38 -3.50
CA ILE A 163 -11.19 5.63 -4.68
C ILE A 163 -10.19 4.49 -4.97
N THR A 164 -10.66 3.47 -5.67
CA THR A 164 -9.81 2.37 -6.16
C THR A 164 -9.93 2.27 -7.68
N LEU A 165 -8.80 2.31 -8.39
CA LEU A 165 -8.75 2.00 -9.82
C LEU A 165 -8.37 0.54 -9.99
N VAL A 166 -9.26 -0.26 -10.56
CA VAL A 166 -9.03 -1.68 -10.83
C VAL A 166 -8.85 -1.89 -12.33
N PHE A 167 -7.66 -2.31 -12.72
CA PHE A 167 -7.33 -2.77 -14.07
C PHE A 167 -7.32 -4.30 -14.05
N GLN A 168 -8.13 -4.95 -14.87
CA GLN A 168 -8.23 -6.41 -14.92
C GLN A 168 -8.06 -6.90 -16.36
N ASP A 169 -7.58 -8.13 -16.49
CA ASP A 169 -7.61 -8.82 -17.78
C ASP A 169 -9.04 -9.22 -18.18
N ASN A 170 -9.16 -9.92 -19.31
CA ASN A 170 -10.45 -10.33 -19.86
C ASN A 170 -11.05 -11.55 -19.12
N VAL A 171 -10.46 -12.02 -18.02
CA VAL A 171 -10.99 -13.14 -17.24
C VAL A 171 -12.03 -12.63 -16.24
N SER A 172 -13.28 -13.06 -16.43
CA SER A 172 -14.41 -12.74 -15.54
C SER A 172 -14.14 -13.15 -14.09
N GLY A 173 -14.80 -12.49 -13.14
CA GLY A 173 -14.79 -12.91 -11.73
C GLY A 173 -14.92 -11.78 -10.73
N LEU A 174 -14.76 -10.52 -11.16
CA LEU A 174 -15.09 -9.38 -10.32
C LEU A 174 -16.61 -9.25 -10.22
N GLU A 175 -17.15 -9.41 -9.02
CA GLU A 175 -18.51 -9.02 -8.65
C GLU A 175 -18.45 -7.83 -7.69
N SER A 176 -19.59 -7.23 -7.35
CA SER A 176 -19.64 -6.10 -6.40
C SER A 176 -18.89 -6.46 -5.12
N HIS A 177 -17.67 -5.93 -4.98
CA HIS A 177 -16.78 -6.06 -3.81
C HIS A 177 -16.19 -7.46 -3.52
N ARG A 178 -16.21 -8.41 -4.47
CA ARG A 178 -15.58 -9.74 -4.30
C ARG A 178 -15.04 -10.31 -5.60
N VAL A 179 -14.18 -11.32 -5.49
CA VAL A 179 -13.72 -12.09 -6.67
C VAL A 179 -14.18 -13.54 -6.55
N VAL A 180 -15.09 -13.94 -7.43
CA VAL A 180 -15.60 -15.31 -7.49
C VAL A 180 -14.73 -16.19 -8.39
N ILE A 181 -14.92 -17.51 -8.26
CA ILE A 181 -14.34 -18.47 -9.20
C ILE A 181 -15.13 -18.39 -10.51
N PRO A 182 -14.47 -18.28 -11.68
CA PRO A 182 -15.17 -18.26 -12.96
C PRO A 182 -16.06 -19.50 -13.12
N GLU A 183 -17.29 -19.32 -13.63
CA GLU A 183 -18.21 -20.43 -13.85
C GLU A 183 -17.74 -21.35 -15.00
N THR A 184 -17.10 -20.76 -16.01
CA THR A 184 -16.60 -21.50 -17.18
C THR A 184 -15.38 -22.34 -16.81
N GLU A 185 -15.28 -23.54 -17.40
CA GLU A 185 -14.11 -24.39 -17.24
C GLU A 185 -12.83 -23.72 -17.75
N GLU A 186 -12.92 -23.01 -18.87
CA GLU A 186 -11.82 -22.23 -19.45
C GLU A 186 -11.35 -21.12 -18.50
N GLY A 187 -12.27 -20.38 -17.88
CA GLY A 187 -11.94 -19.36 -16.89
C GLY A 187 -11.26 -19.93 -15.65
N ARG A 188 -11.64 -21.14 -15.22
CA ARG A 188 -10.98 -21.84 -14.10
C ARG A 188 -9.55 -22.28 -14.43
N LYS A 189 -9.30 -22.68 -15.67
CA LYS A 189 -7.97 -23.09 -16.15
C LYS A 189 -7.05 -21.90 -16.47
N THR A 190 -7.60 -20.70 -16.56
CA THR A 190 -6.84 -19.49 -16.91
C THR A 190 -6.44 -18.69 -15.66
N SER A 191 -5.21 -18.19 -15.63
CA SER A 191 -4.79 -17.25 -14.59
C SER A 191 -5.49 -15.91 -14.79
N ARG A 192 -6.08 -15.34 -13.74
CA ARG A 192 -6.60 -13.97 -13.75
C ARG A 192 -5.56 -13.02 -13.16
N ARG A 193 -5.37 -11.86 -13.77
CA ARG A 193 -4.46 -10.81 -13.31
C ARG A 193 -5.23 -9.51 -13.12
N SER A 194 -4.85 -8.76 -12.10
CA SER A 194 -5.35 -7.41 -11.91
C SER A 194 -4.31 -6.51 -11.25
N LEU A 195 -4.42 -5.22 -11.52
CA LEU A 195 -3.72 -4.14 -10.83
C LEU A 195 -4.78 -3.31 -10.10
N ALA A 196 -4.60 -3.09 -8.81
CA ALA A 196 -5.48 -2.22 -8.02
C ALA A 196 -4.66 -1.06 -7.48
N PHE A 197 -5.01 0.17 -7.87
CA PHE A 197 -4.46 1.38 -7.29
C PHE A 197 -5.45 1.93 -6.26
N PHE A 198 -5.06 1.87 -4.98
CA PHE A 198 -5.84 2.41 -3.88
C PHE A 198 -5.38 3.84 -3.63
N ALA A 199 -6.21 4.82 -3.95
CA ALA A 199 -5.93 6.22 -3.70
C ALA A 199 -6.38 6.58 -2.27
N HIS A 200 -5.43 7.03 -1.46
CA HIS A 200 -5.67 7.50 -0.10
C HIS A 200 -5.38 9.00 0.01
N PRO A 201 -6.12 9.72 0.85
CA PRO A 201 -5.67 11.03 1.31
C PRO A 201 -4.33 10.90 2.05
N ASP A 202 -3.62 12.01 2.11
CA ASP A 202 -2.43 12.24 2.91
C ASP A 202 -2.75 11.98 4.39
N ASP A 203 -1.81 11.40 5.14
CA ASP A 203 -2.11 10.82 6.46
C ASP A 203 -2.66 11.86 7.46
N ASP A 204 -2.25 13.12 7.33
CA ASP A 204 -2.66 14.27 8.15
C ASP A 204 -3.93 14.97 7.65
N ALA A 205 -4.47 14.57 6.50
CA ALA A 205 -5.70 15.14 5.96
C ALA A 205 -6.87 14.84 6.91
N VAL A 206 -7.49 15.90 7.44
CA VAL A 206 -8.65 15.81 8.33
C VAL A 206 -9.92 15.62 7.49
N ILE A 207 -10.56 14.46 7.65
CA ILE A 207 -11.78 14.11 6.92
C ILE A 207 -13.00 14.50 7.75
N THR A 208 -13.92 15.22 7.11
CA THR A 208 -15.19 15.67 7.71
C THR A 208 -16.36 15.37 6.78
N CYS A 209 -17.59 15.36 7.29
CA CYS A 209 -18.76 15.12 6.45
C CYS A 209 -18.99 16.32 5.52
N LEU A 210 -19.03 16.07 4.21
CA LEU A 210 -19.16 17.11 3.18
C LEU A 210 -20.48 17.90 3.22
N ASP A 211 -21.53 17.31 3.78
CA ASP A 211 -22.83 17.93 3.97
C ASP A 211 -22.88 18.88 5.18
N GLY A 212 -21.75 19.07 5.87
CA GLY A 212 -21.67 19.86 7.10
C GLY A 212 -22.34 19.17 8.30
N SER A 213 -22.81 17.93 8.14
CA SER A 213 -23.26 17.14 9.27
C SER A 213 -22.07 16.75 10.14
N ASN A 214 -22.36 16.28 11.35
CA ASN A 214 -21.37 15.65 12.21
C ASN A 214 -21.79 14.20 12.49
N LYS A 215 -22.37 13.53 11.48
CA LYS A 215 -22.79 12.12 11.60
C LYS A 215 -21.58 11.24 11.95
N TYR A 216 -20.43 11.57 11.38
CA TYR A 216 -19.14 10.98 11.71
C TYR A 216 -18.21 12.11 12.21
N PRO A 217 -17.65 11.98 13.42
CA PRO A 217 -16.68 12.94 13.94
C PRO A 217 -15.47 13.09 13.00
N PRO A 218 -14.83 14.26 12.95
CA PRO A 218 -13.59 14.45 12.22
C PRO A 218 -12.52 13.43 12.62
N ILE A 219 -11.80 12.90 11.65
CA ILE A 219 -10.69 11.94 11.84
C ILE A 219 -9.62 12.19 10.79
N THR A 220 -8.34 11.99 11.14
CA THR A 220 -7.28 12.03 10.13
C THR A 220 -7.31 10.77 9.26
N ALA A 221 -6.92 10.87 8.00
CA ALA A 221 -6.90 9.72 7.09
C ALA A 221 -5.95 8.62 7.59
N GLY A 222 -4.81 8.98 8.18
CA GLY A 222 -3.85 8.04 8.76
C GLY A 222 -4.41 7.28 9.96
N GLU A 223 -5.11 7.97 10.88
CA GLU A 223 -5.77 7.31 12.01
C GLU A 223 -6.87 6.36 11.54
N TYR A 224 -7.69 6.77 10.58
CA TYR A 224 -8.74 5.92 10.02
C TYR A 224 -8.15 4.65 9.37
N LEU A 225 -7.10 4.81 8.56
CA LEU A 225 -6.41 3.69 7.93
C LEU A 225 -5.84 2.73 8.98
N LYS A 226 -5.17 3.27 10.01
CA LYS A 226 -4.64 2.47 11.12
C LYS A 226 -5.75 1.67 11.80
N GLN A 227 -6.88 2.30 12.14
CA GLN A 227 -8.03 1.61 12.74
C GLN A 227 -8.53 0.44 11.87
N LYS A 228 -8.61 0.63 10.54
CA LYS A 228 -9.05 -0.42 9.62
C LYS A 228 -8.06 -1.56 9.50
N LEU A 229 -6.77 -1.26 9.42
CA LEU A 229 -5.73 -2.29 9.37
C LEU A 229 -5.69 -3.08 10.67
N THR A 230 -5.68 -2.42 11.82
CA THR A 230 -5.74 -3.07 13.15
C THR A 230 -6.96 -3.99 13.26
N ALA A 231 -8.16 -3.51 12.93
CA ALA A 231 -9.37 -4.35 12.97
C ALA A 231 -9.34 -5.54 12.00
N THR A 232 -8.57 -5.48 10.91
CA THR A 232 -8.44 -6.57 9.94
C THR A 232 -7.45 -7.64 10.42
N TYR A 233 -6.39 -7.25 11.13
CA TYR A 233 -5.28 -8.12 11.50
C TYR A 233 -5.28 -8.56 12.97
N ASP A 234 -6.04 -7.90 13.85
CA ASP A 234 -6.23 -8.31 15.27
C ASP A 234 -7.24 -9.45 15.45
N VAL A 235 -7.89 -9.89 14.35
CA VAL A 235 -8.69 -11.12 14.32
C VAL A 235 -7.85 -12.23 13.69
N ASN A 236 -6.93 -12.80 14.47
CA ASN A 236 -6.43 -14.18 14.35
C ASN A 236 -5.72 -14.61 15.64
#